data_AF-A0A537N3G1-F1
#
_entry.id   AF-A0A537N3G1-F1
#
_cell.length_a   1.000
_cell.length_b   1.000
_cell.length_c   1.000
_cell.angle_alpha   90.00
_cell.angle_beta   90.00
_cell.angle_gamma   90.00
#
_symmetry.space_group_name_H-M   'P 1'
#
loop_
_entity.id
_entity.type
_entity.pdbx_description
1 polymer ?
#
loop_
_entity_poly.entity_id
_entity_poly.type
_entity_poly.pdbx_seq_one_letter_code
_entity_poly.pdbx_strand_id
1 'polypeptide(L)'
;MARKSTIAFLMTLPLILLLALFVLYPAVYSIHLATLNKSMERFVGFGNFLFLFKRETFWMVVEQSCIFAITAVIFKALIGFVVAHFVHNIPARGQRKWRGMLLVPWVIPPAMSCLAWLWLFDPSYSAFNWLLDLVDVGPVPWTGEAYWARFSVILVNIWIGAPFFMIMYLAALKSVPEQLYEAAAIDGANWWQRLWYVTLPMMRNIMAITALFSLIVT
;
A
#
# COMPACT_ATOMS: atom_id res chain seq x y z
N MET A 1 18.63 16.55 34.27
CA MET A 1 17.86 15.95 33.16
C MET A 1 16.75 16.86 32.61
N ALA A 2 16.02 17.62 33.44
CA ALA A 2 14.89 18.46 32.99
C ALA A 2 15.20 19.50 31.88
N ARG A 3 16.34 20.20 31.94
CA ARG A 3 16.70 21.26 30.95
C ARG A 3 16.86 20.77 29.50
N LYS A 4 17.26 19.52 29.27
CA LYS A 4 17.42 18.97 27.91
C LYS A 4 16.06 18.71 27.25
N SER A 5 15.03 18.40 28.05
CA SER A 5 13.68 18.13 27.56
C SER A 5 12.98 19.41 27.07
N THR A 6 13.18 20.54 27.74
CA THR A 6 12.53 21.81 27.35
C THR A 6 13.07 22.34 26.03
N ILE A 7 14.38 22.27 25.80
CA ILE A 7 14.98 22.69 24.52
C ILE A 7 14.53 21.76 23.38
N ALA A 8 14.52 20.44 23.60
CA ALA A 8 14.02 19.49 22.61
C ALA A 8 12.54 19.74 22.26
N PHE A 9 11.71 20.09 23.25
CA PHE A 9 10.32 20.46 23.01
C PHE A 9 10.19 21.76 22.22
N LEU A 10 10.93 22.81 22.58
CA LEU A 10 10.90 24.09 21.83
C LEU A 10 11.35 23.92 20.37
N MET A 11 12.32 23.04 20.09
CA MET A 11 12.76 22.74 18.73
C MET A 11 11.71 21.96 17.91
N THR A 12 10.88 21.15 18.56
CA THR A 12 9.78 20.41 17.91
C THR A 12 8.47 21.19 17.85
N LEU A 13 8.36 22.28 18.61
CA LEU A 13 7.17 23.13 18.69
C LEU A 13 6.65 23.60 17.32
N PRO A 14 7.49 24.07 16.37
CA PRO A 14 7.00 24.47 15.05
C PRO A 14 6.31 23.32 14.31
N LEU A 15 6.88 22.11 14.37
CA LEU A 15 6.27 20.92 13.76
C LEU A 15 4.95 20.55 14.46
N ILE A 16 4.92 20.58 15.80
CA ILE A 16 3.71 20.30 16.59
C ILE A 16 2.59 21.29 16.23
N LEU A 17 2.91 22.58 16.12
CA LEU A 17 1.95 23.62 15.73
C LEU A 17 1.41 23.40 14.32
N LEU A 18 2.28 23.05 13.36
CA LEU A 18 1.85 22.72 11.99
C LEU A 18 0.93 21.49 11.97
N LEU A 19 1.28 20.43 12.70
CA LEU A 19 0.43 19.23 12.80
C LEU A 19 -0.91 19.55 13.49
N ALA A 20 -0.90 20.34 14.55
CA ALA A 20 -2.11 20.74 15.24
C ALA A 20 -3.03 21.58 14.35
N LEU A 21 -2.47 22.53 13.60
CA LEU A 21 -3.23 23.46 12.76
C LEU A 21 -3.74 22.83 11.46
N PHE A 22 -2.91 22.02 10.79
CA PHE A 22 -3.23 21.51 9.45
C PHE A 22 -3.73 20.06 9.42
N VAL A 23 -3.52 19.29 10.49
CA VAL A 23 -3.99 17.90 10.58
C VAL A 23 -5.07 17.76 11.65
N LEU A 24 -4.76 18.15 12.90
CA LEU A 24 -5.65 17.91 14.02
C LEU A 24 -6.91 18.79 13.98
N TYR A 25 -6.75 20.09 13.71
CA TYR A 25 -7.88 21.02 13.65
C TYR A 25 -8.92 20.64 12.57
N PRO A 26 -8.55 20.40 11.30
CA PRO A 26 -9.50 19.97 10.28
C PRO A 26 -10.14 18.62 10.59
N ALA A 27 -9.41 17.69 11.22
CA ALA A 27 -9.95 16.39 11.63
C ALA A 27 -11.04 16.55 12.71
N VAL A 28 -10.77 17.32 13.76
CA VAL A 28 -11.76 17.61 14.82
C VAL A 28 -12.96 18.38 14.27
N TYR A 29 -12.71 19.36 13.40
CA TYR A 29 -13.78 20.12 12.76
C TYR A 29 -14.65 19.24 11.85
N SER A 30 -14.05 18.29 11.13
CA SER A 30 -14.79 17.32 10.30
C SER A 30 -15.68 16.42 11.16
N ILE A 31 -15.22 16.00 12.35
CA ILE A 31 -16.05 15.25 13.30
C ILE A 31 -17.23 16.10 13.78
N HIS A 32 -17.01 17.38 14.07
CA HIS A 32 -18.09 18.30 14.43
C HIS A 32 -19.11 18.44 13.29
N LEU A 33 -18.65 18.69 12.05
CA LEU A 33 -19.51 18.77 10.87
C LEU A 33 -20.32 17.49 10.64
N ALA A 34 -19.76 16.32 10.88
CA ALA A 34 -20.46 15.04 10.76
C ALA A 34 -21.65 14.89 11.72
N THR A 35 -21.71 15.71 12.77
CA THR A 35 -22.84 15.74 13.73
C THR A 35 -23.91 16.80 13.42
N LEU A 36 -23.71 17.60 12.36
CA LEU A 36 -24.67 18.60 11.90
C LEU A 36 -25.53 18.04 10.75
N ASN A 37 -26.68 18.66 10.52
CA ASN A 37 -27.52 18.38 9.36
C ASN A 37 -26.82 18.80 8.05
N LYS A 38 -27.39 18.41 6.90
CA LYS A 38 -26.81 18.71 5.57
C LYS A 38 -26.55 20.21 5.32
N SER A 39 -27.38 21.10 5.86
CA SER A 39 -27.18 22.56 5.74
C SER A 39 -26.16 23.13 6.74
N MET A 40 -25.62 22.32 7.65
CA MET A 40 -24.66 22.72 8.69
C MET A 40 -25.22 23.74 9.70
N GLU A 41 -26.53 23.82 9.83
CA GLU A 41 -27.22 24.82 10.68
C GLU A 41 -27.73 24.22 11.99
N ARG A 42 -27.98 22.90 12.01
CA ARG A 42 -28.62 22.22 13.15
C ARG A 42 -27.83 20.99 13.57
N PHE A 43 -27.59 20.86 14.87
CA PHE A 43 -27.02 19.65 15.45
C PHE A 43 -28.02 18.48 15.40
N VAL A 44 -27.60 17.35 14.81
CA VAL A 44 -28.38 16.11 14.68
C VAL A 44 -27.73 14.92 15.37
N GLY A 45 -26.63 15.14 16.09
CA GLY A 45 -25.90 14.08 16.80
C GLY A 45 -25.44 12.97 15.86
N PHE A 46 -25.79 11.72 16.17
CA PHE A 46 -25.43 10.55 15.35
C PHE A 46 -26.42 10.24 14.21
N GLY A 47 -27.37 11.13 13.92
CA GLY A 47 -28.42 10.90 12.92
C GLY A 47 -27.89 10.53 11.52
N ASN A 48 -26.80 11.17 11.08
CA ASN A 48 -26.16 10.88 9.80
C ASN A 48 -25.59 9.45 9.73
N PHE A 49 -24.98 8.97 10.82
CA PHE A 49 -24.41 7.62 10.91
C PHE A 49 -25.51 6.55 10.89
N LEU A 50 -26.57 6.74 11.68
CA LEU A 50 -27.72 5.84 11.70
C LEU A 50 -28.42 5.76 10.33
N PHE A 51 -28.46 6.88 9.61
CA PHE A 51 -28.97 6.93 8.24
C PHE A 51 -28.09 6.12 7.27
N LEU A 52 -26.77 6.25 7.35
CA LEU A 52 -25.84 5.49 6.51
C LEU A 52 -25.89 3.99 6.80
N PHE A 53 -25.92 3.58 8.07
CA PHE A 53 -25.95 2.16 8.45
C PHE A 53 -27.20 1.41 7.98
N LYS A 54 -28.30 2.12 7.67
CA LYS A 54 -29.52 1.53 7.11
C LYS A 54 -29.48 1.39 5.58
N ARG A 55 -28.47 1.94 4.90
CA ARG A 55 -28.38 1.90 3.43
C ARG A 55 -27.57 0.70 2.96
N GLU A 56 -28.17 -0.12 2.11
CA GLU A 56 -27.47 -1.22 1.44
C GLU A 56 -26.29 -0.72 0.59
N THR A 57 -26.44 0.44 -0.06
CA THR A 57 -25.37 1.07 -0.84
C THR A 57 -24.15 1.43 0.01
N PHE A 58 -24.34 1.76 1.30
CA PHE A 58 -23.23 2.05 2.21
C PHE A 58 -22.42 0.78 2.47
N TRP A 59 -23.10 -0.32 2.83
CA TRP A 59 -22.44 -1.60 3.09
C TRP A 59 -21.79 -2.19 1.84
N MET A 60 -22.41 -2.02 0.66
CA MET A 60 -21.78 -2.36 -0.61
C MET A 60 -20.44 -1.63 -0.76
N VAL A 61 -20.39 -0.29 -0.61
CA VAL A 61 -19.15 0.48 -0.74
C VAL A 61 -18.11 0.08 0.31
N VAL A 62 -18.53 -0.21 1.55
CA VAL A 62 -17.63 -0.70 2.61
C VAL A 62 -17.02 -2.04 2.21
N GLU A 63 -17.84 -3.00 1.77
CA GLU A 63 -17.37 -4.31 1.32
C GLU A 63 -16.39 -4.17 0.14
N GLN A 64 -16.76 -3.37 -0.87
CA GLN A 64 -15.90 -3.12 -2.03
C GLN A 64 -14.55 -2.50 -1.65
N SER A 65 -14.57 -1.53 -0.74
CA SER A 65 -13.36 -0.86 -0.22
C SER A 65 -12.49 -1.84 0.58
N CYS A 66 -13.09 -2.68 1.41
CA CYS A 66 -12.37 -3.70 2.18
C CYS A 66 -11.74 -4.76 1.26
N ILE A 67 -12.49 -5.27 0.28
CA ILE A 67 -11.97 -6.23 -0.71
C ILE A 67 -10.80 -5.59 -1.44
N PHE A 68 -10.96 -4.37 -1.95
CA PHE A 68 -9.92 -3.62 -2.64
C PHE A 68 -8.65 -3.46 -1.79
N ALA A 69 -8.78 -2.91 -0.58
CA ALA A 69 -7.64 -2.62 0.27
C ALA A 69 -6.89 -3.88 0.72
N ILE A 70 -7.62 -4.91 1.17
CA ILE A 70 -7.03 -6.16 1.66
C ILE A 70 -6.34 -6.91 0.52
N THR A 71 -7.00 -7.11 -0.62
CA THR A 71 -6.38 -7.83 -1.75
C THR A 71 -5.17 -7.06 -2.27
N ALA A 72 -5.29 -5.75 -2.49
CA ALA A 72 -4.17 -4.96 -2.99
C ALA A 72 -2.97 -5.00 -2.03
N VAL A 73 -3.17 -4.83 -0.71
CA VAL A 73 -2.07 -4.88 0.27
C VAL A 73 -1.41 -6.26 0.31
N ILE A 74 -2.19 -7.35 0.30
CA ILE A 74 -1.64 -8.72 0.30
C ILE A 74 -0.77 -8.94 -0.94
N PHE A 75 -1.27 -8.61 -2.14
CA PHE A 75 -0.52 -8.82 -3.37
C PHE A 75 0.69 -7.89 -3.50
N LYS A 76 0.59 -6.63 -3.08
CA LYS A 76 1.77 -5.73 -3.01
C LYS A 76 2.84 -6.28 -2.08
N ALA A 77 2.46 -6.79 -0.91
CA ALA A 77 3.37 -7.39 0.05
C ALA A 77 4.04 -8.64 -0.53
N LEU A 78 3.26 -9.52 -1.15
CA LEU A 78 3.78 -10.75 -1.77
C LEU A 78 4.75 -10.43 -2.91
N ILE A 79 4.35 -9.60 -3.87
CA ILE A 79 5.19 -9.20 -5.00
C ILE A 79 6.42 -8.45 -4.50
N GLY A 80 6.25 -7.50 -3.60
CA GLY A 80 7.34 -6.75 -2.99
C GLY A 80 8.34 -7.66 -2.28
N PHE A 81 7.88 -8.69 -1.57
CA PHE A 81 8.74 -9.67 -0.90
C PHE A 81 9.54 -10.51 -1.88
N VAL A 82 8.86 -11.07 -2.89
CA VAL A 82 9.51 -11.87 -3.94
C VAL A 82 10.58 -11.05 -4.65
N VAL A 83 10.22 -9.85 -5.11
CA VAL A 83 11.14 -8.95 -5.81
C VAL A 83 12.28 -8.48 -4.91
N ALA A 84 12.00 -8.16 -3.64
CA ALA A 84 13.04 -7.80 -2.68
C ALA A 84 14.06 -8.93 -2.47
N HIS A 85 13.59 -10.18 -2.38
CA HIS A 85 14.47 -11.33 -2.23
C HIS A 85 15.33 -11.55 -3.49
N PHE A 86 14.76 -11.41 -4.69
CA PHE A 86 15.54 -11.43 -5.93
C PHE A 86 16.62 -10.36 -5.94
N VAL A 87 16.27 -9.10 -5.65
CA VAL A 87 17.23 -7.99 -5.63
C VAL A 87 18.29 -8.18 -4.55
N HIS A 88 17.95 -8.75 -3.39
CA HIS A 88 18.88 -9.03 -2.31
C HIS A 88 19.99 -10.00 -2.72
N ASN A 89 19.67 -11.02 -3.53
CA ASN A 89 20.61 -12.03 -4.01
C ASN A 89 21.51 -11.54 -5.17
N ILE A 90 21.24 -10.38 -5.76
CA ILE A 90 22.09 -9.79 -6.81
C ILE A 90 23.34 -9.17 -6.17
N PRO A 91 24.54 -9.29 -6.78
CA PRO A 91 25.75 -8.62 -6.30
C PRO A 91 25.55 -7.11 -6.13
N ALA A 92 26.18 -6.51 -5.11
CA ALA A 92 25.95 -5.12 -4.71
C ALA A 92 26.04 -4.09 -5.86
N ARG A 93 26.96 -4.28 -6.82
CA ARG A 93 27.12 -3.41 -8.00
C ARG A 93 25.90 -3.46 -8.95
N GLY A 94 25.23 -4.61 -9.06
CA GLY A 94 24.03 -4.80 -9.90
C GLY A 94 22.75 -4.32 -9.23
N GLN A 95 22.69 -4.30 -7.89
CA GLN A 95 21.48 -3.92 -7.15
C GLN A 95 21.00 -2.51 -7.47
N ARG A 96 21.90 -1.55 -7.69
CA ARG A 96 21.52 -0.14 -7.97
C ARG A 96 20.65 -0.02 -9.23
N LYS A 97 20.99 -0.77 -10.28
CA LYS A 97 20.25 -0.74 -11.56
C LYS A 97 18.84 -1.28 -11.36
N TRP A 98 18.72 -2.47 -10.78
CA TRP A 98 17.44 -3.14 -10.55
C TRP A 98 16.54 -2.34 -9.59
N ARG A 99 17.09 -1.80 -8.50
CA ARG A 99 16.34 -0.92 -7.60
C ARG A 99 15.76 0.29 -8.35
N GLY A 100 16.56 0.94 -9.19
CA GLY A 100 16.11 2.09 -9.98
C GLY A 100 14.98 1.74 -10.95
N MET A 101 15.14 0.67 -11.74
CA MET A 101 14.16 0.25 -12.75
C MET A 101 12.84 -0.22 -12.11
N LEU A 102 12.91 -0.98 -11.01
CA LEU A 102 11.73 -1.51 -10.32
C LEU A 102 10.97 -0.43 -9.54
N LEU A 103 11.59 0.73 -9.28
CA LEU A 103 10.95 1.85 -8.59
C LEU A 103 10.13 2.77 -9.48
N VAL A 104 10.30 2.66 -10.80
CA VAL A 104 9.64 3.53 -11.77
C VAL A 104 8.13 3.68 -11.51
N PRO A 105 7.36 2.60 -11.28
CA PRO A 105 5.91 2.71 -11.06
C PRO A 105 5.52 3.58 -9.86
N TRP A 106 6.35 3.59 -8.81
CA TRP A 106 6.07 4.32 -7.57
C TRP A 106 6.44 5.81 -7.65
N VAL A 107 7.38 6.17 -8.53
CA VAL A 107 7.81 7.55 -8.73
C VAL A 107 6.88 8.31 -9.70
N ILE A 108 6.22 7.60 -10.61
CA ILE A 108 5.27 8.19 -11.54
C ILE A 108 4.03 8.69 -10.76
N PRO A 109 3.58 9.94 -10.99
CA PRO A 109 2.37 10.46 -10.35
C PRO A 109 1.16 9.55 -10.59
N PRO A 110 0.37 9.19 -9.56
CA PRO A 110 -0.75 8.26 -9.71
C PRO A 110 -1.76 8.65 -10.80
N ALA A 111 -2.04 9.95 -10.96
CA ALA A 111 -2.92 10.44 -12.01
C ALA A 111 -2.42 10.10 -13.42
N MET A 112 -1.11 10.20 -13.66
CA MET A 112 -0.50 9.83 -14.95
C MET A 112 -0.52 8.31 -15.16
N SER A 113 -0.24 7.55 -14.10
CA SER A 113 -0.35 6.08 -14.13
C SER A 113 -1.76 5.63 -14.49
N CYS A 114 -2.80 6.23 -13.90
CA CYS A 114 -4.19 5.90 -14.21
C CYS A 114 -4.52 6.15 -15.68
N LEU A 115 -4.08 7.28 -16.26
CA LEU A 115 -4.30 7.56 -17.68
C LEU A 115 -3.60 6.55 -18.58
N ALA A 116 -2.35 6.20 -18.29
CA ALA A 116 -1.62 5.20 -19.08
C ALA A 116 -2.31 3.83 -19.06
N TRP A 117 -2.76 3.39 -17.88
CA TRP A 117 -3.48 2.12 -17.74
C TRP A 117 -4.87 2.13 -18.36
N LEU A 118 -5.59 3.27 -18.35
CA LEU A 118 -6.87 3.40 -19.04
C LEU A 118 -6.76 3.10 -20.54
N TRP A 119 -5.68 3.54 -21.19
CA TRP A 119 -5.42 3.21 -22.60
C TRP A 119 -5.16 1.70 -22.80
N LEU A 120 -4.46 1.05 -21.86
CA LEU A 120 -4.27 -0.40 -21.91
C LEU A 120 -5.58 -1.18 -21.74
N PHE A 121 -6.53 -0.61 -21.01
CA PHE A 121 -7.86 -1.18 -20.75
C PHE A 121 -8.95 -0.72 -21.73
N ASP A 122 -8.61 0.07 -22.75
CA ASP A 122 -9.60 0.69 -23.63
C ASP A 122 -10.51 -0.35 -24.33
N PRO A 123 -11.85 -0.20 -24.31
CA PRO A 123 -12.74 -1.22 -24.86
C PRO A 123 -12.62 -1.38 -26.39
N SER A 124 -12.14 -0.37 -27.12
CA SER A 124 -12.03 -0.40 -28.59
C SER A 124 -10.60 -0.74 -29.06
N TYR A 125 -9.58 -0.19 -28.40
CA TYR A 125 -8.17 -0.32 -28.78
C TYR A 125 -7.28 -0.75 -27.59
N SER A 126 -7.73 -1.73 -26.79
CA SER A 126 -6.96 -2.26 -25.67
C SER A 126 -5.75 -3.07 -26.13
N ALA A 127 -4.57 -2.66 -25.67
CA ALA A 127 -3.34 -3.44 -25.82
C ALA A 127 -3.45 -4.82 -25.15
N PHE A 128 -4.16 -4.94 -24.03
CA PHE A 128 -4.38 -6.24 -23.38
C PHE A 128 -5.33 -7.13 -24.15
N ASN A 129 -6.44 -6.62 -24.68
CA ASN A 129 -7.33 -7.42 -25.52
C ASN A 129 -6.64 -7.83 -26.82
N TRP A 130 -5.80 -6.97 -27.39
CA TRP A 130 -4.95 -7.35 -28.52
C TRP A 130 -4.02 -8.53 -28.19
N LEU A 131 -3.41 -8.55 -27.00
CA LEU A 131 -2.59 -9.69 -26.54
C LEU A 131 -3.42 -10.95 -26.29
N LEU A 132 -4.64 -10.82 -25.78
CA LEU A 132 -5.55 -11.97 -25.55
C LEU A 132 -6.06 -12.58 -26.86
N ASP A 133 -6.23 -11.77 -27.90
CA ASP A 133 -6.64 -12.21 -29.24
C ASP A 133 -5.55 -13.09 -29.89
N LEU A 134 -4.26 -12.82 -29.65
CA LEU A 134 -3.15 -13.66 -30.12
C LEU A 134 -3.19 -15.11 -29.58
N VAL A 135 -3.93 -15.34 -28.49
CA VAL A 135 -4.06 -16.65 -27.83
C VAL A 135 -5.53 -17.12 -27.81
N ASP A 136 -6.39 -16.55 -28.66
CA ASP A 136 -7.80 -16.90 -28.85
C ASP A 136 -8.67 -16.89 -27.57
N VAL A 137 -8.35 -16.00 -26.61
CA VAL A 137 -9.11 -15.89 -25.34
C VAL A 137 -10.34 -14.98 -25.46
N GLY A 138 -10.39 -14.12 -26.48
CA GLY A 138 -11.45 -13.14 -26.70
C GLY A 138 -11.33 -11.87 -25.85
N PRO A 139 -12.12 -10.82 -26.14
CA PRO A 139 -11.98 -9.52 -25.51
C PRO A 139 -12.57 -9.50 -24.09
N VAL A 140 -11.86 -8.82 -23.18
CA VAL A 140 -12.28 -8.60 -21.79
C VAL A 140 -12.75 -7.15 -21.60
N PRO A 141 -13.92 -6.91 -20.98
CA PRO A 141 -14.42 -5.57 -20.70
C PRO A 141 -13.79 -4.99 -19.41
N TRP A 142 -12.48 -4.74 -19.45
CA TRP A 142 -11.64 -4.37 -18.31
C TRP A 142 -12.21 -3.29 -17.37
N THR A 143 -12.95 -2.32 -17.90
CA THR A 143 -13.60 -1.25 -17.13
C THR A 143 -15.12 -1.20 -17.31
N GLY A 144 -15.67 -2.01 -18.23
CA GLY A 144 -17.08 -1.99 -18.60
C GLY A 144 -17.97 -2.81 -17.67
N GLU A 145 -17.42 -3.84 -17.02
CA GLU A 145 -18.14 -4.70 -16.09
C GLU A 145 -17.60 -4.59 -14.66
N ALA A 146 -18.47 -4.71 -13.66
CA ALA A 146 -18.11 -4.46 -12.25
C ALA A 146 -16.97 -5.36 -11.74
N TYR A 147 -16.95 -6.63 -12.12
CA TYR A 147 -15.89 -7.56 -11.73
C TYR A 147 -14.54 -7.14 -12.32
N TRP A 148 -14.50 -6.92 -13.64
CA TRP A 148 -13.29 -6.55 -14.35
C TRP A 148 -12.80 -5.16 -13.97
N ALA A 149 -13.70 -4.20 -13.76
CA ALA A 149 -13.37 -2.87 -13.28
C ALA A 149 -12.66 -2.94 -11.92
N ARG A 150 -13.19 -3.74 -10.98
CA ARG A 150 -12.54 -3.96 -9.68
C ARG A 150 -11.15 -4.58 -9.86
N PHE A 151 -11.05 -5.63 -10.67
CA PHE A 151 -9.77 -6.29 -10.96
C PHE A 151 -8.75 -5.30 -11.53
N SER A 152 -9.14 -4.50 -12.51
CA SER A 152 -8.29 -3.51 -13.17
C SER A 152 -7.77 -2.46 -12.19
N VAL A 153 -8.63 -1.89 -11.34
CA VAL A 153 -8.19 -0.89 -10.35
C VAL A 153 -7.27 -1.54 -9.30
N ILE A 154 -7.55 -2.76 -8.84
CA ILE A 154 -6.66 -3.50 -7.92
C ILE A 154 -5.29 -3.75 -8.58
N LEU A 155 -5.28 -4.18 -9.85
CA LEU A 155 -4.05 -4.46 -10.61
C LEU A 155 -3.17 -3.21 -10.72
N VAL A 156 -3.74 -2.07 -11.11
CA VAL A 156 -3.02 -0.80 -11.22
C VAL A 156 -2.47 -0.38 -9.85
N ASN A 157 -3.31 -0.50 -8.81
CA ASN A 157 -2.92 -0.13 -7.46
C ASN A 157 -1.77 -1.01 -6.94
N ILE A 158 -1.78 -2.32 -7.22
CA ILE A 158 -0.68 -3.24 -6.94
C ILE A 158 0.58 -2.82 -7.69
N TRP A 159 0.48 -2.52 -8.99
CA TRP A 159 1.62 -2.12 -9.81
C TRP A 159 2.31 -0.84 -9.29
N ILE A 160 1.54 0.18 -8.91
CA ILE A 160 2.07 1.43 -8.33
C ILE A 160 2.67 1.18 -6.93
N GLY A 161 2.02 0.33 -6.12
CA GLY A 161 2.35 0.16 -4.70
C GLY A 161 3.41 -0.90 -4.39
N ALA A 162 3.58 -1.93 -5.20
CA ALA A 162 4.53 -3.02 -4.96
C ALA A 162 6.00 -2.55 -4.80
N PRO A 163 6.50 -1.53 -5.52
CA PRO A 163 7.88 -1.06 -5.34
C PRO A 163 8.15 -0.49 -3.94
N PHE A 164 7.15 0.09 -3.27
CA PHE A 164 7.29 0.54 -1.89
C PHE A 164 7.57 -0.64 -0.95
N PHE A 165 6.78 -1.72 -1.06
CA PHE A 165 7.04 -2.95 -0.30
C PHE A 165 8.40 -3.54 -0.60
N MET A 166 8.79 -3.58 -1.88
CA MET A 166 10.10 -4.07 -2.30
C MET A 166 11.24 -3.32 -1.58
N ILE A 167 11.24 -1.98 -1.55
CA ILE A 167 12.29 -1.23 -0.84
C ILE A 167 12.30 -1.55 0.65
N MET A 168 11.13 -1.50 1.29
CA MET A 168 11.02 -1.66 2.73
C MET A 168 11.50 -3.06 3.15
N TYR A 169 11.12 -4.08 2.38
CA TYR A 169 11.53 -5.45 2.65
C TYR A 169 12.99 -5.71 2.29
N LEU A 170 13.51 -5.09 1.22
CA LEU A 170 14.94 -5.17 0.91
C LEU A 170 15.80 -4.53 2.02
N ALA A 171 15.37 -3.40 2.59
CA ALA A 171 16.04 -2.78 3.71
C ALA A 171 15.99 -3.67 4.96
N ALA A 172 14.83 -4.27 5.24
CA ALA A 172 14.67 -5.21 6.35
C ALA A 172 15.53 -6.48 6.19
N LEU A 173 15.57 -7.07 5.00
CA LEU A 173 16.43 -8.22 4.68
C LEU A 173 17.90 -7.92 4.96
N LYS A 174 18.36 -6.70 4.62
CA LYS A 174 19.74 -6.27 4.87
C LYS A 174 20.05 -6.02 6.35
N SER A 175 19.05 -5.85 7.20
CA SER A 175 19.24 -5.67 8.64
C SER A 175 19.35 -6.99 9.40
N VAL A 176 19.06 -8.13 8.75
CA VAL A 176 19.20 -9.46 9.35
C VAL A 176 20.69 -9.81 9.45
N PRO A 177 21.24 -10.06 10.66
CA PRO A 177 22.63 -10.46 10.85
C PRO A 177 22.95 -11.78 10.14
N GLU A 178 24.07 -11.81 9.43
CA GLU A 178 24.52 -12.98 8.67
C GLU A 178 24.79 -14.19 9.56
N GLN A 179 25.22 -13.96 10.81
CA GLN A 179 25.52 -15.03 11.77
C GLN A 179 24.30 -15.92 12.07
N LEU A 180 23.08 -15.38 11.98
CA LEU A 180 21.86 -16.17 12.19
C LEU A 180 21.60 -17.13 11.04
N TYR A 181 21.95 -16.74 9.81
CA TYR A 181 21.87 -17.63 8.65
C TYR A 181 22.96 -18.70 8.69
N GLU A 182 24.17 -18.36 9.14
CA GLU A 182 25.27 -19.32 9.32
C GLU A 182 24.96 -20.33 10.42
N ALA A 183 24.49 -19.89 11.59
CA ALA A 183 24.08 -20.77 12.68
C ALA A 183 22.98 -21.75 12.24
N ALA A 184 21.94 -21.25 11.56
CA ALA A 184 20.89 -22.10 11.01
C ALA A 184 21.44 -23.08 9.94
N ALA A 185 22.45 -22.69 9.17
CA ALA A 185 23.08 -23.58 8.19
C ALA A 185 23.86 -24.72 8.85
N ILE A 186 24.56 -24.44 9.96
CA ILE A 186 25.27 -25.44 10.77
C ILE A 186 24.28 -26.43 11.37
N ASP A 187 23.11 -25.96 11.80
CA ASP A 187 22.01 -26.81 12.30
C ASP A 187 21.28 -27.60 11.19
N GLY A 188 21.74 -27.53 9.94
CA GLY A 188 21.16 -28.25 8.81
C GLY A 188 19.86 -27.66 8.28
N ALA A 189 19.51 -26.42 8.64
CA ALA A 189 18.28 -25.79 8.18
C ALA A 189 18.34 -25.53 6.67
N ASN A 190 17.31 -26.00 5.96
CA ASN A 190 17.11 -25.74 4.53
C ASN A 190 16.61 -24.30 4.27
N TRP A 191 16.53 -23.90 3.00
CA TRP A 191 16.17 -22.53 2.62
C TRP A 191 14.79 -22.09 3.14
N TRP A 192 13.78 -22.97 3.07
CA TRP A 192 12.43 -22.67 3.59
C TRP A 192 12.42 -22.52 5.11
N GLN A 193 13.18 -23.35 5.83
CA GLN A 193 13.32 -23.23 7.28
C GLN A 193 13.98 -21.91 7.66
N ARG A 194 15.05 -21.50 6.97
CA ARG A 194 15.68 -20.19 7.22
C ARG A 194 14.71 -19.03 6.93
N LEU A 195 13.92 -19.13 5.87
CA LEU A 195 12.89 -18.14 5.55
C LEU A 195 11.86 -17.99 6.67
N TRP A 196 11.27 -19.10 7.11
CA TRP A 196 10.18 -19.12 8.10
C TRP A 196 10.64 -18.86 9.53
N TYR A 197 11.82 -19.35 9.92
CA TYR A 197 12.29 -19.30 11.31
C TYR A 197 13.32 -18.20 11.58
N VAL A 198 13.98 -17.65 10.56
CA VAL A 198 14.97 -16.57 10.71
C VAL A 198 14.49 -15.30 10.04
N THR A 199 14.28 -15.34 8.72
CA THR A 199 14.01 -14.13 7.92
C THR A 199 12.68 -13.45 8.30
N LEU A 200 11.55 -14.16 8.19
CA LEU A 200 10.23 -13.59 8.44
C LEU A 200 10.06 -13.09 9.89
N PRO A 201 10.48 -13.83 10.94
CA PRO A 201 10.38 -13.35 12.32
C PRO A 201 11.19 -12.07 12.57
N MET A 202 12.38 -11.96 11.99
CA MET A 202 13.21 -10.76 12.14
C MET A 202 12.66 -9.54 11.39
N MET A 203 12.01 -9.77 10.25
CA MET A 203 11.39 -8.69 9.47
C MET A 203 10.00 -8.31 9.97
N ARG A 204 9.40 -9.03 10.93
CA ARG A 204 7.98 -8.91 11.31
C ARG A 204 7.52 -7.47 11.59
N ASN A 205 8.35 -6.69 12.28
CA ASN A 205 8.01 -5.31 12.63
C ASN A 205 7.94 -4.42 11.38
N ILE A 206 8.89 -4.58 10.47
CA ILE A 206 8.91 -3.82 9.21
C ILE A 206 7.77 -4.30 8.30
N MET A 207 7.47 -5.60 8.26
CA MET A 207 6.32 -6.13 7.53
C MET A 207 5.01 -5.53 8.02
N ALA A 208 4.79 -5.50 9.34
CA ALA A 208 3.60 -4.92 9.94
C ALA A 208 3.48 -3.41 9.67
N ILE A 209 4.55 -2.65 9.86
CA ILE A 209 4.56 -1.20 9.62
C ILE A 209 4.30 -0.89 8.15
N THR A 210 4.94 -1.62 7.23
CA THR A 210 4.78 -1.42 5.78
C THR A 210 3.35 -1.74 5.34
N ALA A 211 2.79 -2.86 5.82
CA ALA A 211 1.42 -3.25 5.51
C ALA A 211 0.40 -2.25 6.07
N LEU A 212 0.58 -1.79 7.31
CA LEU A 212 -0.30 -0.80 7.94
C LEU A 212 -0.25 0.54 7.22
N PHE A 213 0.94 1.02 6.89
CA PHE A 213 1.09 2.25 6.12
C PHE A 213 0.44 2.12 4.75
N SER A 214 0.68 1.01 4.04
CA SER A 214 0.05 0.78 2.75
C SER A 214 -1.46 0.67 2.86
N LEU A 215 -2.01 0.08 3.92
CA LEU A 215 -3.45 -0.05 4.10
C LEU A 215 -4.15 1.31 4.25
N ILE A 216 -3.47 2.29 4.86
CA ILE A 216 -3.98 3.66 5.00
C ILE A 216 -3.91 4.43 3.66
N VAL A 217 -2.86 4.18 2.88
CA VAL A 217 -2.60 4.89 1.61
C VAL A 217 -3.36 4.28 0.42
N THR A 218 -3.73 3.00 0.51
CA THR A 218 -4.47 2.26 -0.54
C THR A 218 -5.91 2.71 -0.58
#